data_AF-A0A1G8H507-F1
#
_entry.id   AF-A0A1G8H507-F1
#
_cell.length_a   1.000
_cell.length_b   1.000
_cell.length_c   1.000
_cell.angle_alpha   90.00
_cell.angle_beta   90.00
_cell.angle_gamma   90.00
#
_symmetry.space_group_name_H-M   'P 1'
#
loop_
_entity.id
_entity.type
_entity.pdbx_description
1 polymer ?
#
loop_
_entity_poly.entity_id
_entity_poly.type
_entity_poly.pdbx_seq_one_letter_code
_entity_poly.pdbx_strand_id
1 'polypeptide(L)'
;MNECREIINNLIPLNLLMKNFGEEIIEEIALNLYKEENYHLYEKAIFYKLPIVIRDVILIINFDTELNMQGILGFLENSTGLFLDDTIETLERIQAEEDYKILKAIRSILQKNNVSTSDLRVNVDSQEEYSVNNFIETHGSEYDEMADEICKIADRLYLYSEDRNIFDNLVRYVDTNKSYLIEELTK
;
A
#
# COMPACT_ATOMS: atom_id res chain seq x y z
N MET A 1 -13.64 24.05 -10.56
CA MET A 1 -12.71 22.96 -10.90
C MET A 1 -12.72 22.00 -9.74
N ASN A 2 -12.72 20.70 -10.03
CA ASN A 2 -12.74 19.66 -9.01
C ASN A 2 -11.35 19.60 -8.35
N GLU A 3 -11.26 19.93 -7.06
CA GLU A 3 -10.01 19.97 -6.28
C GLU A 3 -9.27 18.62 -6.37
N CYS A 4 -9.99 17.50 -6.34
CA CYS A 4 -9.42 16.17 -6.49
C CYS A 4 -8.81 15.95 -7.88
N ARG A 5 -9.44 16.48 -8.94
CA ARG A 5 -8.90 16.41 -10.31
C ARG A 5 -7.56 17.12 -10.43
N GLU A 6 -7.40 18.30 -9.80
CA GLU A 6 -6.13 19.01 -9.82
C GLU A 6 -5.04 18.22 -9.09
N ILE A 7 -5.37 17.63 -7.93
CA ILE A 7 -4.47 16.80 -7.13
C ILE A 7 -3.98 15.58 -7.93
N ILE A 8 -4.86 14.86 -8.62
CA ILE A 8 -4.47 13.63 -9.33
C ILE A 8 -3.93 13.86 -10.74
N ASN A 9 -3.97 15.09 -11.28
CA ASN A 9 -3.63 15.33 -12.69
C ASN A 9 -2.16 14.99 -13.00
N ASN A 10 -1.26 15.17 -12.03
CA ASN A 10 0.15 14.81 -12.15
C ASN A 10 0.40 13.30 -11.95
N LEU A 11 -0.58 12.58 -11.41
CA LEU A 11 -0.52 11.14 -11.21
C LEU A 11 -1.07 10.40 -12.43
N ILE A 12 -2.26 10.79 -12.89
CA ILE A 12 -2.87 10.30 -14.11
C ILE A 12 -3.77 11.40 -14.74
N PRO A 13 -3.38 11.96 -15.89
CA PRO A 13 -4.21 12.90 -16.64
C PRO A 13 -5.56 12.29 -17.04
N LEU A 14 -6.64 13.09 -16.95
CA LEU A 14 -8.01 12.63 -17.24
C LEU A 14 -8.16 12.01 -18.64
N ASN A 15 -7.47 12.54 -19.65
CA ASN A 15 -7.51 12.00 -21.01
C ASN A 15 -6.90 10.58 -21.10
N LEU A 16 -5.85 10.29 -20.32
CA LEU A 16 -5.26 8.96 -20.24
C LEU A 16 -6.21 8.02 -19.50
N LEU A 17 -6.76 8.46 -18.36
CA LEU A 17 -7.77 7.71 -17.61
C LEU A 17 -8.95 7.31 -18.50
N MET A 18 -9.46 8.24 -19.32
CA MET A 18 -10.60 7.96 -20.22
C MET A 18 -10.25 6.95 -21.32
N LYS A 19 -9.02 6.96 -21.85
CA LYS A 19 -8.61 6.16 -23.01
C LYS A 19 -8.14 4.75 -22.65
N ASN A 20 -7.51 4.59 -21.49
CA ASN A 20 -6.74 3.39 -21.12
C ASN A 20 -7.54 2.38 -20.29
N PHE A 21 -7.14 1.11 -20.26
CA PHE A 21 -7.73 0.09 -19.38
C PHE A 21 -6.97 0.03 -18.05
N GLY A 22 -7.43 -0.84 -17.15
CA GLY A 22 -6.91 -0.95 -15.79
C GLY A 22 -5.41 -1.11 -15.73
N GLU A 23 -4.84 -1.95 -16.60
CA GLU A 23 -3.40 -2.17 -16.68
C GLU A 23 -2.63 -0.88 -17.01
N GLU A 24 -2.97 -0.19 -18.11
CA GLU A 24 -2.22 1.03 -18.48
C GLU A 24 -2.53 2.22 -17.54
N ILE A 25 -3.67 2.21 -16.83
CA ILE A 25 -3.96 3.16 -15.75
C ILE A 25 -3.02 2.93 -14.56
N ILE A 26 -2.87 1.68 -14.13
CA ILE A 26 -2.01 1.31 -13.00
C ILE A 26 -0.55 1.61 -13.34
N GLU A 27 -0.10 1.28 -14.56
CA GLU A 27 1.25 1.59 -15.03
C GLU A 27 1.52 3.10 -15.03
N GLU A 28 0.62 3.91 -15.55
CA GLU A 28 0.77 5.37 -15.56
C GLU A 28 0.86 5.93 -14.14
N ILE A 29 0.01 5.45 -13.24
CA ILE A 29 0.06 5.83 -11.82
C ILE A 29 1.41 5.42 -11.21
N ALA A 30 1.88 4.19 -11.43
CA ALA A 30 3.15 3.71 -10.90
C ALA A 30 4.35 4.53 -11.39
N LEU A 31 4.37 4.90 -12.68
CA LEU A 31 5.42 5.73 -13.28
C LEU A 31 5.49 7.15 -12.69
N ASN A 32 4.35 7.67 -12.22
CA ASN A 32 4.24 9.03 -11.72
C ASN A 32 4.27 9.12 -10.19
N LEU A 33 3.92 8.05 -9.47
CA LEU A 33 3.69 8.05 -8.02
C LEU A 33 4.89 8.55 -7.21
N TYR A 34 6.11 8.21 -7.63
CA TYR A 34 7.35 8.55 -6.92
C TYR A 34 8.03 9.82 -7.45
N LYS A 35 7.35 10.61 -8.28
CA LYS A 35 7.85 11.94 -8.68
C LYS A 35 7.63 12.95 -7.56
N GLU A 36 8.56 13.90 -7.42
CA GLU A 36 8.52 14.92 -6.35
C GLU A 36 7.19 15.69 -6.32
N GLU A 37 6.59 15.95 -7.49
CA GLU A 37 5.32 16.68 -7.56
C GLU A 37 4.16 15.92 -6.90
N ASN A 38 4.29 14.60 -6.68
CA ASN A 38 3.26 13.73 -6.12
C ASN A 38 3.52 13.33 -4.66
N TYR A 39 4.60 13.80 -4.02
CA TYR A 39 4.90 13.45 -2.62
C TYR A 39 3.84 13.93 -1.62
N HIS A 40 3.11 14.99 -1.95
CA HIS A 40 1.99 15.48 -1.15
C HIS A 40 0.84 14.45 -1.04
N LEU A 41 0.75 13.47 -1.94
CA LEU A 41 -0.27 12.42 -1.90
C LEU A 41 -0.14 11.49 -0.68
N TYR A 42 1.04 11.45 -0.05
CA TYR A 42 1.29 10.67 1.17
C TYR A 42 0.83 11.39 2.45
N GLU A 43 0.50 12.68 2.37
CA GLU A 43 -0.09 13.41 3.50
C GLU A 43 -1.50 12.90 3.75
N LYS A 44 -1.79 12.36 4.95
CA LYS A 44 -3.10 11.77 5.27
C LYS A 44 -4.29 12.68 4.91
N ALA A 45 -4.17 13.99 5.14
CA ALA A 45 -5.23 14.95 4.84
C ALA A 45 -5.55 15.07 3.34
N ILE A 46 -4.57 14.81 2.47
CA ILE A 46 -4.72 14.81 1.02
C ILE A 46 -5.10 13.40 0.55
N PHE A 47 -4.40 12.37 1.05
CA PHE A 47 -4.64 10.97 0.71
C PHE A 47 -6.13 10.62 0.83
N TYR A 48 -6.76 10.92 1.97
CA TYR A 48 -8.18 10.60 2.20
C TYR A 48 -9.18 11.44 1.39
N LYS A 49 -8.73 12.50 0.69
CA LYS A 49 -9.56 13.23 -0.30
C LYS A 49 -9.54 12.57 -1.68
N LEU A 50 -8.58 11.68 -1.94
CA LEU A 50 -8.46 11.02 -3.24
C LEU A 50 -9.64 10.06 -3.46
N PRO A 51 -10.11 9.92 -4.73
CA PRO A 51 -11.07 8.89 -5.09
C PRO A 51 -10.60 7.51 -4.61
N ILE A 52 -11.52 6.69 -4.11
CA ILE A 52 -11.16 5.41 -3.49
C ILE A 52 -10.38 4.49 -4.44
N VAL A 53 -10.74 4.47 -5.74
CA VAL A 53 -10.04 3.70 -6.75
C VAL A 53 -8.57 4.12 -6.88
N ILE A 54 -8.27 5.43 -6.79
CA ILE A 54 -6.90 5.95 -6.86
C ILE A 54 -6.12 5.56 -5.59
N ARG A 55 -6.74 5.69 -4.41
CA ARG A 55 -6.12 5.25 -3.15
C ARG A 55 -5.77 3.77 -3.19
N ASP A 56 -6.70 2.94 -3.63
CA ASP A 56 -6.53 1.50 -3.72
C ASP A 56 -5.34 1.13 -4.62
N VAL A 57 -5.21 1.79 -5.78
CA VAL A 57 -4.05 1.59 -6.67
C VAL A 57 -2.74 1.99 -5.97
N ILE A 58 -2.71 3.16 -5.34
CA ILE A 58 -1.51 3.64 -4.61
C ILE A 58 -1.12 2.67 -3.49
N LEU A 59 -2.08 2.18 -2.72
CA LEU A 59 -1.84 1.25 -1.60
C LEU A 59 -1.26 -0.07 -2.09
N ILE A 60 -1.77 -0.63 -3.19
CA ILE A 60 -1.24 -1.88 -3.73
C ILE A 60 0.16 -1.69 -4.32
N ILE A 61 0.41 -0.59 -5.06
CA ILE A 61 1.76 -0.31 -5.60
C ILE A 61 2.78 -0.18 -4.46
N ASN A 62 2.45 0.60 -3.42
CA ASN A 62 3.34 0.76 -2.27
C ASN A 62 3.54 -0.55 -1.50
N PHE A 63 2.47 -1.33 -1.33
CA PHE A 63 2.56 -2.63 -0.67
C PHE A 63 3.50 -3.57 -1.45
N ASP A 64 3.31 -3.71 -2.76
CA ASP A 64 4.18 -4.52 -3.62
C ASP A 64 5.64 -4.03 -3.58
N THR A 65 5.85 -2.72 -3.67
CA THR A 65 7.18 -2.11 -3.66
C THR A 65 7.91 -2.41 -2.36
N GLU A 66 7.27 -2.21 -1.21
CA GLU A 66 7.87 -2.48 0.10
C GLU A 66 8.14 -3.97 0.32
N LEU A 67 7.21 -4.84 -0.07
CA LEU A 67 7.43 -6.28 0.01
C LEU A 67 8.65 -6.72 -0.81
N ASN A 68 8.82 -6.20 -2.02
CA ASN A 68 9.96 -6.53 -2.87
C ASN A 68 11.27 -5.94 -2.34
N MET A 69 11.24 -4.77 -1.69
CA MET A 69 12.45 -4.09 -1.22
C MET A 69 12.92 -4.56 0.16
N GLN A 70 11.98 -4.75 1.09
CA GLN A 70 12.27 -4.92 2.53
C GLN A 70 11.41 -6.02 3.19
N GLY A 71 10.55 -6.69 2.41
CA GLY A 71 9.65 -7.71 2.91
C GLY A 71 8.55 -7.15 3.81
N ILE A 72 7.83 -8.06 4.48
CA ILE A 72 6.68 -7.70 5.31
C ILE A 72 7.07 -6.84 6.52
N LEU A 73 8.22 -7.09 7.14
CA LEU A 73 8.64 -6.35 8.32
C LEU A 73 8.98 -4.90 7.97
N GLY A 74 9.70 -4.69 6.85
CA GLY A 74 9.95 -3.35 6.31
C GLY A 74 8.66 -2.60 6.00
N PHE A 75 7.69 -3.25 5.35
CA PHE A 75 6.37 -2.66 5.14
C PHE A 75 5.70 -2.20 6.45
N LEU A 76 5.78 -3.01 7.52
CA LEU A 76 5.12 -2.71 8.79
C LEU A 76 5.78 -1.56 9.58
N GLU A 77 7.11 -1.44 9.52
CA GLU A 77 7.87 -0.42 10.25
C GLU A 77 8.04 0.90 9.46
N ASN A 78 7.86 0.86 8.13
CA ASN A 78 7.90 2.04 7.28
C ASN A 78 6.61 2.88 7.34
N SER A 79 6.66 4.06 6.72
CA SER A 79 5.50 4.96 6.64
C SER A 79 4.30 4.33 5.92
N THR A 80 4.55 3.36 5.03
CA THR A 80 3.54 2.54 4.35
C THR A 80 2.73 1.69 5.33
N GLY A 81 3.36 1.19 6.40
CA GLY A 81 2.71 0.45 7.48
C GLY A 81 1.68 1.25 8.28
N LEU A 82 1.75 2.59 8.25
CA LEU A 82 0.73 3.47 8.85
C LEU A 82 -0.63 3.37 8.14
N PHE A 83 -0.66 2.75 6.96
CA PHE A 83 -1.86 2.49 6.16
C PHE A 83 -2.22 0.99 6.13
N LEU A 84 -1.69 0.17 7.06
CA LEU A 84 -1.97 -1.28 7.11
C LEU A 84 -3.46 -1.62 7.03
N ASP A 85 -4.30 -0.91 7.78
CA ASP A 85 -5.75 -1.14 7.76
C ASP A 85 -6.37 -0.75 6.41
N ASP A 86 -5.98 0.38 5.82
CA ASP A 86 -6.42 0.78 4.48
C ASP A 86 -5.98 -0.25 3.40
N THR A 87 -4.77 -0.80 3.52
CA THR A 87 -4.26 -1.85 2.63
C THR A 87 -5.06 -3.15 2.79
N ILE A 88 -5.39 -3.54 4.02
CA ILE A 88 -6.27 -4.69 4.30
C ILE A 88 -7.64 -4.50 3.62
N GLU A 89 -8.27 -3.34 3.80
CA GLU A 89 -9.57 -3.08 3.19
C GLU A 89 -9.49 -3.01 1.66
N THR A 90 -8.37 -2.53 1.12
CA THR A 90 -8.11 -2.55 -0.32
C THR A 90 -8.07 -3.98 -0.86
N LEU A 91 -7.34 -4.87 -0.19
CA LEU A 91 -7.25 -6.28 -0.57
C LEU A 91 -8.63 -6.96 -0.59
N GLU A 92 -9.50 -6.60 0.37
CA GLU A 92 -10.90 -7.06 0.38
C GLU A 92 -11.68 -6.50 -0.82
N ARG A 93 -11.58 -5.18 -1.10
CA ARG A 93 -12.27 -4.53 -2.22
C ARG A 93 -11.87 -5.10 -3.59
N ILE A 94 -10.59 -5.36 -3.79
CA ILE A 94 -10.09 -5.93 -5.06
C ILE A 94 -10.28 -7.45 -5.15
N GLN A 95 -10.80 -8.09 -4.09
CA GLN A 95 -11.01 -9.54 -4.01
C GLN A 95 -9.70 -10.37 -4.02
N ALA A 96 -8.61 -9.82 -3.50
CA ALA A 96 -7.38 -10.55 -3.23
C ALA A 96 -7.52 -11.34 -1.91
N GLU A 97 -8.42 -12.33 -1.89
CA GLU A 97 -8.94 -12.95 -0.66
C GLU A 97 -7.86 -13.57 0.24
N GLU A 98 -6.88 -14.25 -0.32
CA GLU A 98 -5.85 -14.91 0.47
C GLU A 98 -4.90 -13.89 1.10
N ASP A 99 -4.48 -12.88 0.34
CA ASP A 99 -3.61 -11.79 0.83
C ASP A 99 -4.32 -10.93 1.88
N TYR A 100 -5.62 -10.68 1.71
CA TYR A 100 -6.49 -10.09 2.73
C TYR A 100 -6.46 -10.88 4.05
N LYS A 101 -6.64 -12.21 3.99
CA LYS A 101 -6.62 -13.08 5.18
C LYS A 101 -5.26 -13.06 5.86
N ILE A 102 -4.18 -13.06 5.07
CA ILE A 102 -2.79 -13.03 5.55
C ILE A 102 -2.51 -11.73 6.29
N LEU A 103 -2.82 -10.56 5.71
CA LEU A 103 -2.59 -9.27 6.37
C LEU A 103 -3.49 -9.08 7.61
N LYS A 104 -4.71 -9.61 7.61
CA LYS A 104 -5.53 -9.65 8.84
C LYS A 104 -4.91 -10.52 9.93
N ALA A 105 -4.30 -11.65 9.59
CA ALA A 105 -3.60 -12.49 10.54
C ALA A 105 -2.39 -11.78 11.13
N ILE A 106 -1.59 -11.10 10.29
CA ILE A 106 -0.45 -10.27 10.72
C ILE A 106 -0.90 -9.15 11.65
N ARG A 107 -1.95 -8.41 11.28
CA ARG A 107 -2.54 -7.39 12.17
C ARG A 107 -2.98 -7.97 13.52
N SER A 108 -3.53 -9.19 13.52
CA SER A 108 -3.94 -9.85 14.76
C SER A 108 -2.74 -10.23 15.64
N ILE A 109 -1.59 -10.57 15.05
CA ILE A 109 -0.35 -10.85 15.79
C ILE A 109 0.20 -9.58 16.44
N LEU A 110 0.26 -8.48 15.69
CA LEU A 110 0.63 -7.16 16.23
C LEU A 110 -0.24 -6.81 17.44
N GLN A 111 -1.56 -6.96 17.31
CA GLN A 111 -2.52 -6.69 18.38
C GLN A 111 -2.31 -7.59 19.61
N LYS A 112 -2.06 -8.89 19.44
CA LYS A 112 -1.79 -9.82 20.55
C LYS A 112 -0.54 -9.44 21.34
N ASN A 113 0.45 -8.85 20.66
CA ASN A 113 1.70 -8.39 21.26
C ASN A 113 1.63 -6.93 21.75
N ASN A 114 0.48 -6.26 21.64
CA ASN A 114 0.29 -4.84 21.96
C ASN A 114 1.22 -3.91 21.17
N VAL A 115 1.52 -4.26 19.93
CA VAL A 115 2.35 -3.47 19.02
C VAL A 115 1.47 -2.86 17.94
N SER A 116 1.67 -1.58 17.62
CA SER A 116 1.11 -0.94 16.44
C SER A 116 2.21 -0.61 15.43
N THR A 117 1.84 -0.43 14.15
CA THR A 117 2.79 0.05 13.12
C THR A 117 3.30 1.46 13.40
N SER A 118 2.55 2.26 14.18
CA SER A 118 3.02 3.56 14.64
C SER A 118 4.13 3.43 15.70
N ASP A 119 4.06 2.43 16.58
CA ASP A 119 5.14 2.17 17.55
C ASP A 119 6.41 1.71 16.83
N LEU A 120 6.27 0.81 15.85
CA LEU A 120 7.39 0.40 15.00
C LEU A 120 8.00 1.60 14.27
N ARG A 121 7.17 2.46 13.67
CA ARG A 121 7.64 3.63 12.94
C ARG A 121 8.44 4.61 13.80
N VAL A 122 8.01 4.85 15.03
CA VAL A 122 8.73 5.73 15.98
C VAL A 122 10.15 5.23 16.23
N ASN A 123 10.34 3.91 16.34
CA ASN A 123 11.66 3.33 16.52
C ASN A 123 12.56 3.55 15.30
N VAL A 124 12.01 3.43 14.08
CA VAL A 124 12.73 3.72 12.83
C VAL A 124 13.09 5.21 12.73
N ASP A 125 12.16 6.10 13.03
CA ASP A 125 12.38 7.56 12.99
C ASP A 125 13.40 8.04 14.04
N SER A 126 13.66 7.24 15.08
CA SER A 126 14.65 7.53 16.12
C SER A 126 16.09 7.11 15.75
N GLN A 127 16.27 6.40 14.63
CA GLN A 127 17.58 5.95 14.17
C GLN A 127 18.41 7.12 13.62
N GLU A 128 19.73 7.00 13.69
CA GLU A 128 20.62 7.95 13.02
C GLU A 128 20.46 7.85 11.50
N GLU A 129 20.47 9.00 10.83
CA GLU A 129 20.42 9.07 9.37
C GLU A 129 21.57 8.23 8.77
N TYR A 130 21.27 7.39 7.77
CA TYR A 130 22.18 6.42 7.13
C TYR A 130 22.55 5.18 7.95
N SER A 131 21.94 4.95 9.12
CA SER A 131 22.11 3.68 9.84
C SER A 131 21.42 2.53 9.08
N VAL A 132 22.15 1.44 8.86
CA VAL A 132 21.61 0.20 8.29
C VAL A 132 21.46 -0.81 9.41
N ASN A 133 20.24 -0.88 9.96
CA ASN A 133 19.87 -1.81 11.03
C ASN A 133 18.84 -2.80 10.51
N ASN A 134 18.85 -4.02 11.06
CA ASN A 134 17.77 -4.98 10.85
C ASN A 134 16.65 -4.80 11.89
N PHE A 135 15.51 -5.47 11.68
CA PHE A 135 14.32 -5.35 12.54
C PHE A 135 14.63 -5.55 14.05
N ILE A 136 15.47 -6.54 14.39
CA ILE A 136 15.83 -6.84 15.78
C ILE A 136 16.75 -5.75 16.36
N GLU A 137 17.68 -5.23 15.57
CA GLU A 137 18.54 -4.11 15.97
C GLU A 137 17.73 -2.81 16.19
N THR A 138 16.69 -2.60 15.39
CA THR A 138 15.80 -1.42 15.49
C THR A 138 14.82 -1.52 16.66
N HIS A 139 14.26 -2.70 16.93
CA HIS A 139 13.14 -2.86 17.86
C HIS A 139 13.46 -3.63 19.15
N GLY A 140 14.56 -4.37 19.19
CA GLY A 140 14.96 -5.19 20.33
C GLY A 140 14.56 -6.66 20.20
N SER A 141 15.26 -7.53 20.94
CA SER A 141 15.06 -8.98 20.87
C SER A 141 13.74 -9.46 21.47
N GLU A 142 13.03 -8.61 22.21
CA GLU A 142 11.69 -8.90 22.70
C GLU A 142 10.63 -8.99 21.58
N TYR A 143 10.93 -8.46 20.38
CA TYR A 143 10.05 -8.55 19.21
C TYR A 143 10.33 -9.79 18.34
N ASP A 144 11.37 -10.56 18.64
CA ASP A 144 11.89 -11.65 17.78
C ASP A 144 10.83 -12.72 17.51
N GLU A 145 10.16 -13.23 18.57
CA GLU A 145 9.11 -14.26 18.43
C GLU A 145 7.93 -13.77 17.57
N MET A 146 7.54 -12.49 17.73
CA MET A 146 6.46 -11.87 16.96
C MET A 146 6.86 -11.70 15.49
N ALA A 147 8.08 -11.20 15.24
CA ALA A 147 8.61 -11.01 13.90
C ALA A 147 8.69 -12.34 13.13
N ASP A 148 9.16 -13.39 13.80
CA ASP A 148 9.21 -14.75 13.28
C ASP A 148 7.82 -15.30 12.90
N GLU A 149 6.81 -15.07 13.75
CA GLU A 149 5.43 -15.49 13.47
C GLU A 149 4.86 -14.74 12.25
N ILE A 150 5.13 -13.43 12.16
CA ILE A 150 4.71 -12.59 11.02
C ILE A 150 5.35 -13.08 9.72
N CYS A 151 6.67 -13.31 9.71
CA CYS A 151 7.40 -13.78 8.52
C CYS A 151 6.85 -15.13 8.02
N LYS A 152 6.62 -16.10 8.92
CA LYS A 152 6.06 -17.42 8.55
C LYS A 152 4.69 -17.32 7.87
N ILE A 153 3.88 -16.34 8.27
CA ILE A 153 2.56 -16.11 7.64
C ILE A 153 2.73 -15.35 6.33
N ALA A 154 3.64 -14.39 6.28
CA ALA A 154 3.92 -13.59 5.09
C ALA A 154 4.56 -14.39 3.95
N ASP A 155 5.24 -15.50 4.23
CA ASP A 155 5.72 -16.47 3.23
C ASP A 155 4.58 -17.04 2.35
N ARG A 156 3.32 -16.83 2.75
CA ARG A 156 2.14 -17.19 1.97
C ARG A 156 1.59 -16.04 1.13
N LEU A 157 2.20 -14.86 1.09
CA LEU A 157 1.74 -13.75 0.25
C LEU A 157 1.85 -14.10 -1.25
N TYR A 158 1.11 -13.37 -2.08
CA TYR A 158 1.13 -13.54 -3.54
C TYR A 158 2.56 -13.51 -4.11
N LEU A 159 3.45 -12.70 -3.53
CA LEU A 159 4.85 -12.56 -3.96
C LEU A 159 5.60 -13.90 -4.03
N TYR A 160 5.22 -14.85 -3.15
CA TYR A 160 5.85 -16.17 -3.05
C TYR A 160 4.98 -17.29 -3.64
N SER A 161 3.94 -16.92 -4.41
CA SER A 161 2.93 -17.82 -4.97
C SER A 161 2.98 -17.78 -6.49
N GLU A 162 3.22 -18.92 -7.15
CA GLU A 162 3.21 -18.99 -8.63
C GLU A 162 1.80 -18.80 -9.22
N ASP A 163 0.75 -19.15 -8.46
CA ASP A 163 -0.64 -19.15 -8.94
C ASP A 163 -1.42 -17.85 -8.68
N ARG A 164 -0.80 -16.84 -8.05
CA ARG A 164 -1.50 -15.62 -7.64
C ARG A 164 -0.74 -14.37 -8.03
N ASN A 165 -1.46 -13.43 -8.61
CA ASN A 165 -0.99 -12.08 -8.87
C ASN A 165 -2.00 -11.07 -8.32
N ILE A 166 -1.55 -10.21 -7.41
CA ILE A 166 -2.39 -9.16 -6.84
C ILE A 166 -2.81 -8.12 -7.89
N PHE A 167 -1.97 -7.89 -8.91
CA PHE A 167 -2.25 -6.91 -9.95
C PHE A 167 -3.37 -7.37 -10.90
N ASP A 168 -3.54 -8.68 -11.13
CA ASP A 168 -4.69 -9.18 -11.92
C ASP A 168 -6.03 -8.80 -11.25
N ASN A 169 -6.07 -8.85 -9.92
CA ASN A 169 -7.22 -8.43 -9.13
C ASN A 169 -7.42 -6.91 -9.19
N LEU A 170 -6.33 -6.14 -9.04
CA LEU A 170 -6.35 -4.69 -9.12
C LEU A 170 -6.80 -4.19 -10.50
N VAL A 171 -6.29 -4.77 -11.60
CA VAL A 171 -6.68 -4.43 -12.98
C VAL A 171 -8.18 -4.61 -13.15
N ARG A 172 -8.73 -5.77 -12.76
CA ARG A 172 -10.17 -6.03 -12.84
C ARG A 172 -10.99 -5.03 -12.03
N TYR A 173 -10.52 -4.69 -10.83
CA TYR A 173 -11.16 -3.70 -9.96
C TYR A 173 -11.17 -2.30 -10.60
N VAL A 174 -10.03 -1.85 -11.14
CA VAL A 174 -9.92 -0.56 -11.81
C VAL A 174 -10.82 -0.51 -13.04
N ASP A 175 -10.81 -1.52 -13.90
CA ASP A 175 -11.68 -1.59 -15.08
C ASP A 175 -13.16 -1.50 -14.71
N THR A 176 -13.57 -2.22 -13.66
CA THR A 176 -14.96 -2.25 -13.20
C THR A 176 -15.41 -0.87 -12.67
N ASN A 177 -14.52 -0.14 -12.02
CA ASN A 177 -14.87 1.13 -11.34
C ASN A 177 -14.46 2.38 -12.12
N LYS A 178 -13.79 2.23 -13.28
CA LYS A 178 -13.28 3.33 -14.10
C LYS A 178 -14.36 4.35 -14.47
N SER A 179 -15.55 3.91 -14.85
CA SER A 179 -16.65 4.81 -15.25
C SER A 179 -17.09 5.72 -14.10
N TYR A 180 -17.21 5.15 -12.89
CA TYR A 180 -17.54 5.90 -11.67
C TYR A 180 -16.44 6.90 -11.31
N LEU A 181 -15.17 6.48 -11.40
CA LEU A 181 -14.03 7.36 -11.17
C LEU A 181 -14.02 8.56 -12.14
N ILE A 182 -14.28 8.33 -13.43
CA ILE A 182 -14.37 9.41 -14.42
C ILE A 182 -15.52 10.37 -14.08
N GLU A 183 -16.67 9.84 -13.68
CA GLU A 183 -17.83 10.65 -13.28
C GLU A 183 -17.50 11.51 -12.04
N GLU A 184 -16.83 10.94 -11.03
CA GLU A 184 -16.40 11.64 -9.82
C GLU A 184 -15.45 12.81 -10.13
N LEU A 185 -14.58 12.65 -11.12
CA LEU A 185 -13.57 13.65 -11.52
C LEU A 185 -14.08 14.73 -12.48
N THR A 186 -15.25 14.51 -13.09
CA THR A 186 -15.84 15.42 -14.08
C THR A 186 -17.02 16.23 -13.53
N LYS A 187 -17.54 15.85 -12.36
CA LYS A 187 -18.43 16.68 -11.54
C LYS A 187 -17.68 17.86 -10.93
#